data_AF-F2I1T1-F1
#
_entry.id   AF-F2I1T1-F1
#
_cell.length_a   1.000
_cell.length_b   1.000
_cell.length_c   1.000
_cell.angle_alpha   90.00
_cell.angle_beta   90.00
_cell.angle_gamma   90.00
#
_symmetry.space_group_name_H-M   'P 1'
#
loop_
_entity.id
_entity.type
_entity.pdbx_description
1 polymer ?
#
loop_
_entity_poly.entity_id
_entity_poly.type
_entity_poly.pdbx_seq_one_letter_code
_entity_poly.pdbx_strand_id
1 'polypeptide(L)'
;MNITSLKKSFLIHCSDLKLKKNHEQIEIIELLIKFYKDSEKENNFFSRLFSPRENKLGFYLYGDVGVGKTMVLNFFYDSLTIPKQRLHFNEFMINVHDFIHQNKEKSKSENLLELFVKNLKKKLN
;
A
#
# COMPACT_ATOMS: atom_id res chain seq x y z
N MET A 1 16.56 3.39 1.31
CA MET A 1 16.48 1.91 1.28
C MET A 1 15.79 1.51 -0.02
N ASN A 2 16.23 0.45 -0.71
CA ASN A 2 15.64 0.02 -2.00
C ASN A 2 14.79 -1.24 -1.78
N ILE A 3 13.68 -1.40 -2.52
CA ILE A 3 12.82 -2.59 -2.49
C ILE A 3 13.62 -3.90 -2.67
N THR A 4 14.71 -3.88 -3.44
CA THR A 4 15.61 -5.04 -3.63
C THR A 4 16.41 -5.42 -2.38
N SER A 5 16.65 -4.45 -1.49
CA SER A 5 17.37 -4.62 -0.23
C SER A 5 16.44 -4.92 0.97
N LEU A 6 15.12 -4.89 0.76
CA LEU A 6 14.13 -4.91 1.84
C LEU A 6 14.28 -6.12 2.77
N LYS A 7 14.33 -7.33 2.21
CA LYS A 7 14.48 -8.57 2.98
C LYS A 7 15.76 -8.57 3.82
N LYS A 8 16.87 -8.06 3.25
CA LYS A 8 18.16 -8.00 3.93
C LYS A 8 18.09 -7.06 5.15
N SER A 9 17.58 -5.86 4.98
CA SER A 9 17.45 -4.89 6.07
C SER A 9 16.52 -5.37 7.18
N PHE A 10 15.42 -6.05 6.84
CA PHE A 10 14.53 -6.67 7.83
C PHE A 10 15.27 -7.73 8.66
N LEU A 11 16.00 -8.64 8.01
CA LEU A 11 16.75 -9.69 8.69
C LEU A 11 17.88 -9.15 9.57
N ILE A 12 18.55 -8.06 9.13
CA ILE A 12 19.55 -7.34 9.92
C ILE A 12 18.88 -6.78 11.18
N HIS A 13 17.77 -6.05 11.02
CA HIS A 13 17.04 -5.47 12.16
C HIS A 13 16.57 -6.53 13.16
N CYS A 14 16.05 -7.67 12.70
CA CYS A 14 15.71 -8.78 13.59
C CYS A 14 16.93 -9.33 14.33
N SER A 15 18.10 -9.37 13.68
CA SER A 15 19.33 -9.87 14.31
C SER A 15 19.87 -8.88 15.35
N ASP A 16 19.89 -7.58 15.02
CA ASP A 16 20.38 -6.51 15.90
C ASP A 16 19.56 -6.41 17.19
N LEU A 17 18.24 -6.53 17.08
CA LEU A 17 17.32 -6.49 18.21
C LEU A 17 17.04 -7.87 18.85
N LYS A 18 17.74 -8.92 18.41
CA LYS A 18 17.56 -10.31 18.88
C LYS A 18 16.11 -10.78 18.81
N LEU A 19 15.37 -10.34 17.78
CA LEU A 19 14.00 -10.74 17.53
C LEU A 19 13.95 -12.12 16.88
N LYS A 20 12.89 -12.88 17.19
CA LYS A 20 12.62 -14.16 16.53
C LYS A 20 12.38 -13.94 15.04
N LYS A 21 13.16 -14.60 14.19
CA LYS A 21 12.94 -14.63 12.74
C LYS A 21 11.71 -15.50 12.47
N ASN A 22 10.60 -14.86 12.14
CA ASN A 22 9.35 -15.52 11.83
C ASN A 22 9.26 -15.79 10.32
N HIS A 23 8.89 -17.01 9.95
CA HIS A 23 8.89 -17.44 8.54
C HIS A 23 7.78 -16.74 7.75
N GLU A 24 6.61 -16.60 8.35
CA GLU A 24 5.43 -15.96 7.77
C GLU A 24 5.70 -14.48 7.46
N GLN A 25 6.42 -13.77 8.32
CA GLN A 25 6.85 -12.38 8.07
C GLN A 25 7.81 -12.27 6.88
N ILE A 26 8.71 -13.24 6.71
CA ILE A 26 9.64 -13.28 5.57
C ILE A 26 8.87 -13.56 4.27
N GLU A 27 7.89 -14.47 4.30
CA GLU A 27 7.02 -14.76 3.16
C GLU A 27 6.21 -13.51 2.77
N ILE A 28 5.60 -12.81 3.73
CA ILE A 28 4.87 -11.55 3.49
C ILE A 28 5.78 -10.53 2.81
N ILE A 29 7.03 -10.41 3.26
CA ILE A 29 8.02 -9.52 2.65
C ILE A 29 8.27 -9.88 1.19
N GLU A 30 8.40 -11.16 0.87
CA GLU A 30 8.61 -11.63 -0.51
C GLU A 30 7.38 -11.35 -1.38
N LEU A 31 6.18 -11.55 -0.85
CA LEU A 31 4.92 -11.22 -1.53
C LEU A 31 4.79 -9.72 -1.81
N LEU A 32 5.20 -8.86 -0.86
CA LEU A 32 5.20 -7.40 -1.03
C LEU A 32 6.20 -6.95 -2.10
N ILE A 33 7.42 -7.52 -2.09
CA ILE A 33 8.43 -7.25 -3.13
C ILE A 33 7.91 -7.68 -4.51
N LYS A 34 7.30 -8.87 -4.59
CA LYS A 34 6.71 -9.39 -5.83
C LYS A 34 5.61 -8.47 -6.34
N PHE A 35 4.67 -8.08 -5.48
CA PHE A 35 3.58 -7.17 -5.80
C PHE A 35 4.08 -5.83 -6.39
N TYR A 36 5.10 -5.22 -5.78
CA TYR A 36 5.69 -3.98 -6.29
C TYR A 36 6.33 -4.16 -7.66
N LYS A 37 7.11 -5.23 -7.85
CA LYS A 37 7.77 -5.53 -9.14
C LYS A 37 6.79 -5.83 -10.27
N ASP A 38 5.72 -6.57 -9.96
CA ASP A 38 4.68 -6.86 -10.94
C ASP A 38 3.95 -5.57 -11.36
N SER A 39 3.70 -4.67 -10.40
CA SER A 39 3.11 -3.35 -10.65
C SER A 39 3.99 -2.43 -11.51
N GLU A 40 5.32 -2.48 -11.36
CA GLU A 40 6.25 -1.72 -12.22
C GLU A 40 6.29 -2.27 -13.66
N LYS A 41 6.24 -3.59 -13.85
CA LYS A 41 6.22 -4.21 -15.19
C LYS A 41 4.96 -3.88 -15.99
N GLU A 42 3.82 -3.68 -15.30
CA GLU A 42 2.56 -3.26 -15.91
C GLU A 42 2.58 -1.82 -16.45
N ASN A 43 3.58 -0.99 -16.07
CA ASN A 43 3.74 0.37 -16.62
C ASN A 43 4.42 0.40 -18.00
N ASN A 44 4.91 -0.73 -18.51
CA ASN A 44 5.45 -0.82 -19.87
C ASN A 44 4.31 -0.87 -20.89
N PHE A 45 4.11 0.22 -21.65
CA PHE A 45 2.99 0.42 -22.58
C PHE A 45 2.68 -0.75 -23.54
N PHE A 46 3.68 -1.54 -23.93
CA PHE A 46 3.49 -2.67 -24.84
C PHE A 46 2.76 -3.88 -24.20
N SER A 47 2.87 -4.08 -22.88
CA SER A 47 2.15 -5.18 -22.20
C SER A 47 0.66 -4.86 -21.97
N ARG A 48 0.29 -3.58 -21.98
CA ARG A 48 -1.10 -3.09 -21.84
C ARG A 48 -2.03 -3.50 -22.98
N LEU A 49 -1.48 -3.86 -24.15
CA LEU A 49 -2.22 -4.16 -25.38
C LEU A 49 -2.57 -5.64 -25.57
N PHE A 50 -1.88 -6.57 -24.89
CA PHE A 50 -1.93 -8.00 -25.26
C PHE A 50 -2.26 -8.98 -24.13
N SER A 51 -2.68 -8.53 -22.94
CA SER A 51 -3.04 -9.47 -21.85
C SER A 51 -4.29 -9.06 -21.06
N PRO A 52 -5.23 -10.00 -20.81
CA PRO A 52 -6.35 -9.78 -19.93
C PRO A 52 -5.84 -9.61 -18.49
N ARG A 53 -6.36 -8.58 -17.82
CA ARG A 53 -5.81 -7.93 -16.63
C ARG A 53 -6.26 -8.64 -15.36
N GLU A 54 -5.34 -9.15 -14.56
CA GLU A 54 -5.57 -9.41 -13.12
C GLU A 54 -4.77 -8.38 -12.30
N ASN A 55 -5.12 -7.10 -12.46
CA ASN A 55 -4.49 -6.04 -11.69
C ASN A 55 -4.89 -6.21 -10.22
N LYS A 56 -3.98 -6.71 -9.39
CA LYS A 56 -4.19 -6.75 -7.95
C LYS A 56 -4.26 -5.32 -7.43
N LEU A 57 -5.45 -4.89 -7.00
CA LEU A 57 -5.71 -3.50 -6.57
C LEU A 57 -5.02 -3.13 -5.24
N GLY A 58 -4.57 -4.11 -4.46
CA GLY A 58 -3.87 -3.91 -3.20
C GLY A 58 -3.70 -5.22 -2.42
N PHE A 59 -3.21 -5.11 -1.19
CA PHE A 59 -3.06 -6.22 -0.25
C PHE A 59 -3.70 -5.88 1.10
N TYR A 60 -4.14 -6.90 1.82
CA TYR A 60 -4.67 -6.78 3.17
C TYR A 60 -3.86 -7.66 4.11
N LEU A 61 -3.14 -7.03 5.04
CA LEU A 61 -2.33 -7.72 6.04
C LEU A 61 -3.11 -7.84 7.36
N TYR A 62 -3.40 -9.06 7.79
CA TYR A 62 -4.14 -9.35 9.01
C TYR A 62 -3.36 -10.31 9.93
N GLY A 63 -3.80 -10.41 11.19
CA GLY A 63 -3.17 -11.24 12.22
C GLY A 63 -3.34 -10.63 13.61
N ASP A 64 -2.89 -11.33 14.64
CA ASP A 64 -3.10 -10.94 16.04
C ASP A 64 -2.36 -9.65 16.44
N VAL A 65 -2.75 -9.09 17.59
CA VAL A 65 -2.07 -7.93 18.17
C VAL A 65 -0.63 -8.31 18.54
N GLY A 66 0.33 -7.43 18.23
CA GLY A 66 1.75 -7.65 18.59
C GLY A 66 2.57 -8.51 17.62
N VAL A 67 1.99 -9.13 16.59
CA VAL A 67 2.71 -10.01 15.64
C VAL A 67 3.63 -9.28 14.64
N GLY A 68 3.84 -7.96 14.79
CA GLY A 68 4.77 -7.20 13.94
C GLY A 68 4.24 -6.74 12.58
N LYS A 69 2.91 -6.76 12.34
CA LYS A 69 2.30 -6.29 11.08
C LYS A 69 2.77 -4.89 10.68
N THR A 70 2.71 -3.95 11.62
CA THR A 70 3.14 -2.56 11.40
C THR A 70 4.62 -2.46 11.08
N MET A 71 5.46 -3.29 11.72
CA MET A 71 6.90 -3.33 11.47
C MET A 71 7.18 -3.76 10.01
N VAL A 72 6.57 -4.86 9.55
CA VAL A 72 6.72 -5.33 8.16
C VAL A 72 6.30 -4.25 7.16
N LEU A 73 5.15 -3.60 7.39
CA LEU A 73 4.68 -2.52 6.52
C LEU A 73 5.55 -1.28 6.56
N ASN A 74 6.19 -0.95 7.69
CA ASN A 74 7.15 0.16 7.76
C ASN A 74 8.36 -0.11 6.86
N PHE A 75 8.97 -1.29 6.96
CA PHE A 75 10.08 -1.67 6.09
C PHE A 75 9.70 -1.58 4.61
N PHE A 76 8.51 -2.06 4.25
CA PHE A 76 7.97 -1.93 2.90
C PHE A 76 7.83 -0.48 2.49
N TYR A 77 7.10 0.32 3.28
CA TYR A 77 6.89 1.73 3.01
C TYR A 77 8.21 2.47 2.82
N ASP A 78 9.20 2.28 3.69
CA ASP A 78 10.50 2.96 3.65
C ASP A 78 11.37 2.56 2.45
N SER A 79 11.11 1.38 1.86
CA SER A 79 11.81 0.90 0.68
C SER A 79 11.26 1.45 -0.66
N LEU A 80 10.05 2.02 -0.64
CA LEU A 80 9.40 2.57 -1.83
C LEU A 80 9.97 3.95 -2.17
N THR A 81 10.34 4.17 -3.43
CA THR A 81 10.83 5.47 -3.94
C THR A 81 9.78 6.25 -4.73
N ILE A 82 8.53 5.81 -4.71
CA ILE A 82 7.39 6.47 -5.36
C ILE A 82 6.71 7.45 -4.40
N PRO A 83 5.94 8.44 -4.93
CA PRO A 83 5.02 9.22 -4.11
C PRO A 83 4.08 8.29 -3.34
N LYS A 84 4.02 8.45 -2.03
CA LYS A 84 3.33 7.56 -1.11
C LYS A 84 2.75 8.37 0.04
N GLN A 85 1.57 7.96 0.52
CA GLN A 85 0.94 8.49 1.72
C GLN A 85 0.63 7.36 2.68
N ARG A 86 0.69 7.66 3.98
CA ARG A 86 0.25 6.78 5.06
C ARG A 86 -0.86 7.47 5.83
N LEU A 87 -2.00 6.82 5.95
CA LEU A 87 -3.16 7.34 6.66
C LEU A 87 -3.56 6.36 7.76
N HIS A 88 -3.93 6.90 8.92
CA HIS A 88 -4.58 6.09 9.94
C HIS A 88 -6.05 5.86 9.54
N PHE A 89 -6.55 4.64 9.71
CA PHE A 89 -7.88 4.26 9.21
C PHE A 89 -9.00 5.18 9.72
N ASN A 90 -9.03 5.47 11.02
CA ASN A 90 -10.09 6.32 11.58
C ASN A 90 -10.06 7.74 11.03
N GLU A 91 -8.87 8.31 10.86
CA GLU A 91 -8.71 9.66 10.28
C GLU A 91 -9.12 9.67 8.81
N PHE A 92 -8.73 8.63 8.06
CA PHE A 92 -9.17 8.44 6.69
C PHE A 92 -10.70 8.37 6.58
N MET A 93 -11.36 7.59 7.46
CA MET A 93 -12.81 7.47 7.45
C MET A 93 -13.51 8.78 7.82
N ILE A 94 -13.00 9.53 8.79
CA ILE A 94 -13.51 10.88 9.11
C ILE A 94 -13.43 11.78 7.88
N ASN A 95 -12.27 11.81 7.21
CA ASN A 95 -12.07 12.61 6.00
C ASN A 95 -13.04 12.21 4.86
N VAL A 96 -13.33 10.92 4.70
CA VAL A 96 -14.34 10.42 3.75
C VAL A 96 -15.72 10.95 4.12
N HIS A 97 -16.13 10.83 5.38
CA HIS A 97 -17.45 11.26 5.85
C HIS A 97 -17.64 12.77 5.74
N ASP A 98 -16.62 13.56 6.11
CA ASP A 98 -16.63 15.02 6.00
C ASP A 98 -16.74 15.46 4.54
N PHE A 99 -15.97 14.82 3.66
CA PHE A 99 -16.03 15.11 2.22
C PHE A 99 -17.42 14.83 1.65
N ILE A 100 -18.00 13.68 1.99
CA ILE A 100 -19.35 13.33 1.54
C ILE A 100 -20.33 14.38 2.06
N HIS A 101 -20.32 14.68 3.36
CA HIS A 101 -21.24 15.63 3.98
C HIS A 101 -21.20 17.02 3.31
N GLN A 102 -20.01 17.56 3.08
CA GLN A 102 -19.81 18.87 2.45
C GLN A 102 -20.26 18.94 0.98
N ASN A 103 -20.37 17.79 0.29
CA ASN A 103 -20.68 17.73 -1.14
C ASN A 103 -22.03 17.07 -1.45
N LYS A 104 -22.84 16.72 -0.44
CA LYS A 104 -24.18 16.10 -0.61
C LYS A 104 -25.12 16.91 -1.51
N GLU A 105 -25.08 18.23 -1.43
CA GLU A 105 -25.94 19.14 -2.22
C GLU A 105 -25.56 19.14 -3.72
N LYS A 106 -24.31 18.80 -4.04
CA LYS A 106 -23.79 18.78 -5.42
C LYS A 106 -24.10 17.46 -6.16
N SER A 107 -24.57 16.44 -5.46
CA SER A 107 -24.78 15.10 -6.03
C SER A 107 -26.21 14.89 -6.52
N LYS A 108 -26.52 15.34 -7.75
CA LYS A 108 -27.66 14.79 -8.50
C LYS A 108 -27.26 13.68 -9.49
N SER A 109 -25.97 13.49 -9.77
CA SER A 109 -25.50 12.48 -10.76
C SER A 109 -24.11 11.88 -10.52
N GLU A 110 -23.23 12.48 -9.72
CA GLU A 110 -21.87 11.95 -9.49
C GLU A 110 -21.75 11.10 -8.23
N ASN A 111 -20.99 10.00 -8.34
CA ASN A 111 -20.56 9.19 -7.20
C ASN A 111 -19.53 9.98 -6.37
N LEU A 112 -19.95 10.46 -5.18
CA LEU A 112 -19.11 11.25 -4.29
C LEU A 112 -17.83 10.52 -3.86
N LEU A 113 -17.83 9.18 -3.79
CA LEU A 113 -16.63 8.41 -3.48
C LEU A 113 -15.60 8.47 -4.63
N GLU A 114 -16.06 8.44 -5.87
CA GLU A 114 -15.15 8.60 -7.02
C GLU A 114 -14.54 9.99 -7.06
N LEU A 115 -15.33 11.03 -6.73
CA LEU A 115 -14.83 12.40 -6.64
C LEU A 115 -13.80 12.54 -5.50
N PHE A 116 -14.06 11.92 -4.35
CA PHE A 116 -13.10 11.85 -3.24
C PHE A 116 -11.79 11.19 -3.67
N VAL A 117 -11.86 10.03 -4.34
CA VAL A 117 -10.68 9.30 -4.83
C VAL A 117 -9.91 10.14 -5.87
N LYS A 118 -10.60 10.83 -6.79
CA LYS A 118 -9.98 11.76 -7.74
C LYS A 118 -9.23 12.88 -7.02
N ASN A 119 -9.81 13.45 -5.96
CA ASN A 119 -9.18 14.49 -5.15
C ASN A 119 -7.97 13.96 -4.35
N LEU A 120 -8.07 12.76 -3.79
CA LEU A 120 -6.93 12.10 -3.14
C LEU A 120 -5.77 11.90 -4.11
N LYS A 121 -6.05 11.43 -5.33
CA LYS A 121 -5.02 11.24 -6.36
C LYS A 121 -4.32 12.54 -6.74
N LYS A 122 -5.06 13.65 -6.83
CA LYS A 122 -4.51 14.99 -7.12
C LYS A 122 -3.60 15.52 -6.03
N LYS A 123 -3.82 15.17 -4.75
CA LYS A 123 -2.98 15.62 -3.63
C LYS A 123 -1.61 14.92 -3.57
N LEU A 124 -1.48 13.77 -4.23
CA LEU A 124 -0.30 12.90 -4.22
C LEU A 124 0.69 13.18 -5.37
N ASN A 125 0.21 13.83 -6.43
CA ASN A 125 0.98 14.19 -7.63
C ASN A 125 1.39 15.66 -7.58
#